data_AF-E3GZT3-F1
#
_entry.id   AF-E3GZT3-F1
#
_cell.length_a   1.000
_cell.length_b   1.000
_cell.length_c   1.000
_cell.angle_alpha   90.00
_cell.angle_beta   90.00
_cell.angle_gamma   90.00
#
_symmetry.space_group_name_H-M   'P 1'
#
loop_
_entity.id
_entity.type
_entity.pdbx_description
1 polymer ?
#
loop_
_entity_poly.entity_id
_entity_poly.type
_entity_poly.pdbx_seq_one_letter_code
_entity_poly.pdbx_strand_id
1 'polypeptide(L)'
;MKYKCEYKDEFIVPVFTRESGYWEKVMKPRLQEQGWFIVEVNCAGVDSSHELGRRLLRALGFNIAPDQWVNGFWVMNAVTEADWNDMRQGLFVFYKNFEDLFSVQESCSPFYAPEYALQLAENMVHHYSKFRGNIYEQYPVVVGYGVGLPTSYLPQLEDVMGAENVMIAGEGVRYPWSDFEEEQRRNFPNGAPDPLYDKDGIVYGFTIDDKDSTGVYVEDPRYYPESPLYDPELASKVHLVHSEDVDDTE
;
A
#
# COMPACT_ATOMS: atom_id res chain seq x y z
N MET A 1 -5.68 -18.87 -17.32
CA MET A 1 -6.32 -18.87 -15.99
C MET A 1 -6.71 -17.42 -15.74
N LYS A 2 -7.89 -17.13 -15.17
CA LYS A 2 -8.23 -15.74 -14.80
C LYS A 2 -7.74 -15.50 -13.38
N TYR A 3 -7.20 -14.32 -13.12
CA TYR A 3 -6.77 -13.85 -11.81
C TYR A 3 -7.93 -13.97 -10.81
N LYS A 4 -7.62 -14.38 -9.59
CA LYS A 4 -8.56 -14.47 -8.48
C LYS A 4 -8.06 -13.57 -7.37
N CYS A 5 -8.84 -12.56 -7.01
CA CYS A 5 -8.54 -11.69 -5.89
C CYS A 5 -8.52 -12.50 -4.59
N GLU A 6 -7.54 -12.25 -3.73
CA GLU A 6 -7.44 -12.92 -2.43
C GLU A 6 -8.16 -12.13 -1.31
N TYR A 7 -8.26 -10.79 -1.43
CA TYR A 7 -8.64 -9.92 -0.30
C TYR A 7 -9.80 -8.94 -0.58
N LYS A 8 -10.19 -8.73 -1.85
CA LYS A 8 -11.30 -7.84 -2.26
C LYS A 8 -12.30 -8.55 -3.18
N ASP A 9 -13.55 -8.07 -3.16
CA ASP A 9 -14.57 -8.52 -4.12
C ASP A 9 -14.26 -8.03 -5.56
N GLU A 10 -13.48 -6.95 -5.74
CA GLU A 10 -12.96 -6.48 -7.04
C GLU A 10 -11.59 -5.78 -6.90
N PHE A 11 -10.59 -6.16 -7.71
CA PHE A 11 -9.25 -5.54 -7.79
C PHE A 11 -9.02 -4.98 -9.20
N ILE A 12 -9.21 -3.66 -9.35
CA ILE A 12 -9.11 -2.95 -10.63
C ILE A 12 -7.67 -2.48 -10.85
N VAL A 13 -7.07 -2.85 -11.98
CA VAL A 13 -5.69 -2.50 -12.34
C VAL A 13 -5.66 -1.25 -13.22
N PRO A 14 -5.09 -0.13 -12.73
CA PRO A 14 -4.82 1.02 -13.58
C PRO A 14 -3.68 0.76 -14.56
N VAL A 15 -3.93 1.05 -15.84
CA VAL A 15 -2.97 0.88 -16.93
C VAL A 15 -2.52 2.22 -17.45
N PHE A 16 -1.23 2.48 -17.30
CA PHE A 16 -0.56 3.66 -17.83
C PHE A 16 0.02 3.32 -19.20
N THR A 17 -0.75 3.53 -20.26
CA THR A 17 -0.31 3.15 -21.61
C THR A 17 0.93 3.93 -22.01
N ARG A 18 1.92 3.24 -22.59
CA ARG A 18 3.18 3.85 -23.01
C ARG A 18 2.94 5.01 -23.99
N GLU A 19 1.97 4.86 -24.87
CA GLU A 19 1.61 5.85 -25.89
C GLU A 19 1.06 7.15 -25.30
N SER A 20 0.32 7.08 -24.18
CA SER A 20 -0.19 8.27 -23.50
C SER A 20 0.92 9.13 -22.90
N GLY A 21 2.01 8.49 -22.45
CA GLY A 21 3.04 9.14 -21.63
C GLY A 21 2.52 9.67 -20.29
N TYR A 22 1.31 9.28 -19.87
CA TYR A 22 0.63 9.84 -18.71
C TYR A 22 1.38 9.58 -17.39
N TRP A 23 2.02 8.40 -17.26
CA TRP A 23 2.88 8.10 -16.11
C TRP A 23 3.99 9.15 -15.95
N GLU A 24 4.84 9.30 -16.97
CA GLU A 24 6.04 10.14 -16.90
C GLU A 24 5.71 11.64 -16.88
N LYS A 25 4.64 12.06 -17.56
CA LYS A 25 4.31 13.49 -17.73
C LYS A 25 3.38 14.04 -16.65
N VAL A 26 2.56 13.21 -16.02
CA VAL A 26 1.49 13.66 -15.12
C VAL A 26 1.51 12.94 -13.79
N MET A 27 1.31 11.62 -13.79
CA MET A 27 1.10 10.89 -12.53
C MET A 27 2.36 10.92 -11.65
N LYS A 28 3.53 10.58 -12.20
CA LYS A 28 4.77 10.55 -11.43
C LYS A 28 5.16 11.94 -10.89
N PRO A 29 5.20 13.03 -11.69
CA PRO A 29 5.43 14.37 -11.15
C PRO A 29 4.46 14.76 -10.04
N ARG A 30 3.15 14.48 -10.20
CA ARG A 30 2.12 14.74 -9.19
C ARG A 30 2.40 14.02 -7.88
N LEU A 31 2.73 12.73 -7.93
CA LEU A 31 3.05 11.93 -6.75
C LEU A 31 4.33 12.44 -6.06
N GLN A 32 5.34 12.84 -6.84
CA GLN A 32 6.58 13.42 -6.31
C GLN A 32 6.34 14.76 -5.62
N GLU A 33 5.55 15.66 -6.21
CA GLU A 33 5.16 16.93 -5.60
C GLU A 33 4.38 16.74 -4.30
N GLN A 34 3.59 15.66 -4.22
CA GLN A 34 2.83 15.29 -3.03
C GLN A 34 3.67 14.54 -1.99
N GLY A 35 4.94 14.24 -2.28
CA GLY A 35 5.84 13.56 -1.35
C GLY A 35 5.56 12.06 -1.18
N TRP A 36 4.86 11.42 -2.13
CA TRP A 36 4.61 9.98 -2.08
C TRP A 36 5.91 9.18 -2.19
N PHE A 37 5.97 8.05 -1.51
CA PHE A 37 7.02 7.07 -1.74
C PHE A 37 6.71 6.27 -3.01
N ILE A 38 7.51 6.47 -4.05
CA ILE A 38 7.29 5.87 -5.37
C ILE A 38 8.27 4.72 -5.59
N VAL A 39 7.72 3.53 -5.83
CA VAL A 39 8.43 2.29 -6.11
C VAL A 39 8.25 1.96 -7.58
N GLU A 40 9.28 2.20 -8.39
CA GLU A 40 9.28 1.82 -9.80
C GLU A 40 10.00 0.47 -9.99
N VAL A 41 9.25 -0.55 -10.42
CA VAL A 41 9.77 -1.87 -10.73
C VAL A 41 9.88 -2.00 -12.25
N ASN A 42 11.10 -2.04 -12.77
CA ASN A 42 11.32 -2.32 -14.19
C ASN A 42 11.17 -3.82 -14.47
N CYS A 43 10.13 -4.20 -15.20
CA CYS A 43 9.85 -5.58 -15.62
C CYS A 43 10.62 -6.01 -16.88
N ALA A 44 11.37 -5.09 -17.51
CA ALA A 44 12.12 -5.40 -18.72
C ALA A 44 13.11 -6.55 -18.51
N GLY A 45 13.02 -7.58 -19.35
CA GLY A 45 13.90 -8.75 -19.31
C GLY A 45 13.86 -9.53 -18.00
N VAL A 46 12.78 -9.43 -17.22
CA VAL A 46 12.54 -10.32 -16.09
C VAL A 46 12.39 -11.74 -16.62
N ASP A 47 13.12 -12.70 -16.05
CA ASP A 47 13.05 -14.11 -16.46
C ASP A 47 12.28 -15.03 -15.50
N SER A 48 11.93 -14.51 -14.32
CA SER A 48 11.31 -15.28 -13.22
C SER A 48 10.54 -14.38 -12.24
N SER A 49 9.55 -14.95 -11.56
CA SER A 49 8.85 -14.32 -10.43
C SER A 49 9.80 -14.00 -9.27
N HIS A 50 10.85 -14.81 -9.10
CA HIS A 50 11.91 -14.59 -8.11
C HIS A 50 12.70 -13.32 -8.44
N GLU A 51 13.08 -13.13 -9.70
CA GLU A 51 13.70 -11.89 -10.14
C GLU A 51 12.77 -10.69 -9.95
N LEU A 52 11.49 -10.81 -10.31
CA LEU A 52 10.51 -9.74 -10.09
C LEU A 52 10.42 -9.34 -8.61
N GLY A 53 10.28 -10.32 -7.72
CA GLY A 53 10.22 -10.11 -6.27
C GLY A 53 11.48 -9.43 -5.74
N ARG A 54 12.66 -9.87 -6.19
CA ARG A 54 13.94 -9.22 -5.85
C ARG A 54 13.99 -7.77 -6.30
N ARG A 55 13.55 -7.46 -7.53
CA ARG A 55 13.52 -6.08 -8.04
C ARG A 55 12.58 -5.21 -7.21
N LEU A 56 11.41 -5.72 -6.83
CA LEU A 56 10.47 -5.01 -5.94
C LEU A 56 11.08 -4.75 -4.56
N LEU A 57 11.61 -5.78 -3.89
CA LEU A 57 12.22 -5.62 -2.57
C LEU A 57 13.37 -4.60 -2.57
N ARG A 58 14.22 -4.62 -3.60
CA ARG A 58 15.28 -3.61 -3.74
C ARG A 58 14.71 -2.21 -3.94
N ALA A 59 13.64 -2.06 -4.71
CA ALA A 59 12.97 -0.78 -4.91
C ALA A 59 12.28 -0.27 -3.62
N LEU A 60 11.90 -1.18 -2.71
CA LEU A 60 11.43 -0.90 -1.35
C LEU A 60 12.57 -0.65 -0.33
N GLY A 61 13.84 -0.71 -0.78
CA GLY A 61 15.00 -0.42 0.08
C GLY A 61 15.57 -1.63 0.84
N PHE A 62 15.10 -2.85 0.59
CA PHE A 62 15.70 -4.04 1.19
C PHE A 62 17.13 -4.27 0.69
N ASN A 63 18.00 -4.71 1.59
CA ASN A 63 19.37 -5.08 1.26
C ASN A 63 19.44 -6.49 0.63
N ILE A 64 19.05 -6.58 -0.65
CA ILE A 64 19.08 -7.83 -1.44
C ILE A 64 20.19 -7.76 -2.47
N ALA A 65 21.08 -8.76 -2.47
CA ALA A 65 22.15 -8.82 -3.46
C ALA A 65 21.58 -9.06 -4.89
N PRO A 66 22.29 -8.67 -5.96
CA PRO A 66 21.80 -8.77 -7.33
C PRO A 66 21.38 -10.18 -7.77
N ASP A 67 22.02 -11.23 -7.27
CA ASP A 67 21.82 -12.63 -7.61
C ASP A 67 21.23 -13.46 -6.46
N GLN A 68 20.87 -12.80 -5.35
CA GLN A 68 20.28 -13.48 -4.20
C GLN A 68 18.93 -14.10 -4.57
N TRP A 69 18.81 -15.39 -4.30
CA TRP A 69 17.54 -16.09 -4.42
C TRP A 69 16.56 -15.61 -3.35
N VAL A 70 15.33 -15.31 -3.75
CA VAL A 70 14.24 -14.87 -2.86
C VAL A 70 13.03 -15.78 -3.02
N ASN A 71 12.52 -16.33 -1.93
CA ASN A 71 11.31 -17.14 -1.95
C ASN A 71 10.08 -16.25 -2.20
N GLY A 72 9.23 -16.58 -3.17
CA GLY A 72 8.03 -15.79 -3.47
C GLY A 72 7.05 -15.62 -2.29
N PHE A 73 6.88 -16.63 -1.44
CA PHE A 73 6.06 -16.51 -0.23
C PHE A 73 6.69 -15.57 0.79
N TRP A 74 8.02 -15.59 0.91
CA TRP A 74 8.72 -14.65 1.79
C TRP A 74 8.59 -13.21 1.28
N VAL A 75 8.71 -13.00 -0.03
CA VAL A 75 8.51 -11.68 -0.65
C VAL A 75 7.10 -11.17 -0.34
N MET A 76 6.07 -12.02 -0.43
CA MET A 76 4.69 -11.64 -0.12
C MET A 76 4.53 -11.04 1.28
N ASN A 77 5.20 -11.61 2.29
CA ASN A 77 5.20 -11.06 3.65
C ASN A 77 6.10 -9.81 3.74
N ALA A 78 7.33 -9.89 3.20
CA ALA A 78 8.32 -8.83 3.33
C ALA A 78 7.84 -7.49 2.74
N VAL A 79 7.11 -7.49 1.62
CA VAL A 79 6.59 -6.23 1.03
C VAL A 79 5.61 -5.48 1.93
N THR A 80 5.11 -6.11 2.98
CA THR A 80 4.18 -5.51 3.96
C THR A 80 4.89 -5.01 5.22
N GLU A 81 6.20 -5.24 5.33
CA GLU A 81 7.05 -4.91 6.49
C GLU A 81 8.07 -3.80 6.16
N ALA A 82 7.91 -3.08 5.05
CA ALA A 82 8.84 -2.05 4.60
C ALA A 82 8.69 -0.72 5.37
N ASP A 83 8.53 -0.78 6.69
CA ASP A 83 8.17 0.31 7.61
C ASP A 83 9.21 1.43 7.77
N TRP A 84 10.46 1.19 7.36
CA TRP A 84 11.53 2.19 7.38
C TRP A 84 11.38 3.28 6.31
N ASN A 85 10.49 3.10 5.34
CA ASN A 85 10.23 4.12 4.32
C ASN A 85 9.21 5.13 4.84
N ASP A 86 9.46 6.41 4.62
CA ASP A 86 8.45 7.43 4.90
C ASP A 86 7.33 7.35 3.85
N MET A 87 6.25 6.68 4.21
CA MET A 87 5.04 6.51 3.39
C MET A 87 3.88 7.37 3.88
N ARG A 88 4.12 8.39 4.73
CA ARG A 88 3.04 9.18 5.33
C ARG A 88 2.13 9.85 4.30
N GLN A 89 2.68 10.25 3.17
CA GLN A 89 1.92 10.84 2.07
C GLN A 89 1.28 9.81 1.12
N GLY A 90 1.67 8.54 1.24
CA GLY A 90 1.23 7.45 0.39
C GLY A 90 2.38 6.63 -0.18
N LEU A 91 2.08 5.40 -0.57
CA LEU A 91 2.94 4.47 -1.29
C LEU A 91 2.39 4.30 -2.71
N PHE A 92 3.22 4.41 -3.73
CA PHE A 92 2.83 4.07 -5.10
C PHE A 92 3.74 3.00 -5.70
N VAL A 93 3.17 1.90 -6.18
CA VAL A 93 3.92 0.83 -6.86
C VAL A 93 3.63 0.81 -8.35
N PHE A 94 4.65 1.08 -9.16
CA PHE A 94 4.54 1.12 -10.62
C PHE A 94 5.37 0.01 -11.28
N TYR A 95 4.71 -0.90 -11.99
CA TYR A 95 5.37 -1.93 -12.78
C TYR A 95 5.57 -1.45 -14.22
N LYS A 96 6.79 -1.00 -14.53
CA LYS A 96 7.16 -0.49 -15.86
C LYS A 96 7.53 -1.63 -16.81
N ASN A 97 7.12 -1.53 -18.07
CA ASN A 97 7.34 -2.56 -19.10
C ASN A 97 6.72 -3.89 -18.73
N PHE A 98 5.50 -3.83 -18.20
CA PHE A 98 4.77 -4.98 -17.66
C PHE A 98 4.55 -6.08 -18.72
N GLU A 99 4.53 -5.72 -20.00
CA GLU A 99 4.32 -6.68 -21.09
C GLU A 99 5.37 -7.81 -21.14
N ASP A 100 6.58 -7.56 -20.64
CA ASP A 100 7.66 -8.54 -20.61
C ASP A 100 7.30 -9.72 -19.69
N LEU A 101 6.48 -9.50 -18.65
CA LEU A 101 6.05 -10.55 -17.74
C LEU A 101 5.17 -11.61 -18.42
N PHE A 102 4.47 -11.27 -19.51
CA PHE A 102 3.64 -12.24 -20.23
C PHE A 102 4.48 -13.36 -20.88
N SER A 103 5.76 -13.10 -21.14
CA SER A 103 6.68 -14.06 -21.77
C SER A 103 7.38 -14.97 -20.77
N VAL A 104 7.22 -14.73 -19.47
CA VAL A 104 7.86 -15.51 -18.41
C VAL A 104 7.13 -16.85 -18.24
N GLN A 105 7.74 -17.91 -18.75
CA GLN A 105 7.25 -19.28 -18.59
C GLN A 105 7.95 -19.95 -17.41
N GLU A 106 7.39 -19.83 -16.21
CA GLU A 106 7.90 -20.58 -15.07
C GLU A 106 7.32 -21.99 -15.05
N SER A 107 8.15 -22.99 -15.34
CA SER A 107 7.78 -24.41 -15.23
C SER A 107 7.75 -24.90 -13.77
N CYS A 108 8.36 -24.16 -12.85
CA CYS A 108 8.65 -24.60 -11.47
C CYS A 108 8.16 -23.64 -10.38
N SER A 109 7.46 -22.57 -10.74
CA SER A 109 6.83 -21.64 -9.79
C SER A 109 5.32 -21.80 -9.89
N PRO A 110 4.58 -21.82 -8.77
CA PRO A 110 3.12 -21.81 -8.83
C PRO A 110 2.56 -20.46 -9.31
N PHE A 111 3.41 -19.42 -9.44
CA PHE A 111 2.97 -18.07 -9.73
C PHE A 111 3.30 -17.67 -11.17
N TYR A 112 2.27 -17.48 -11.99
CA TYR A 112 2.43 -16.83 -13.29
C TYR A 112 2.87 -15.37 -13.06
N ALA A 113 3.98 -14.93 -13.67
CA ALA A 113 4.64 -13.67 -13.28
C ALA A 113 3.75 -12.41 -13.31
N PRO A 114 2.83 -12.21 -14.29
CA PRO A 114 1.87 -11.12 -14.26
C PRO A 114 0.92 -11.21 -13.05
N GLU A 115 0.40 -12.40 -12.74
CA GLU A 115 -0.48 -12.62 -11.59
C GLU A 115 0.27 -12.33 -10.29
N TYR A 116 1.52 -12.82 -10.18
CA TYR A 116 2.36 -12.59 -9.00
C TYR A 116 2.61 -11.11 -8.71
N ALA A 117 2.91 -10.32 -9.75
CA ALA A 117 3.08 -8.86 -9.63
C ALA A 117 1.83 -8.21 -9.02
N LEU A 118 0.65 -8.61 -9.50
CA LEU A 118 -0.62 -8.06 -9.08
C LEU A 118 -1.04 -8.54 -7.69
N GLN A 119 -0.74 -9.79 -7.32
CA GLN A 119 -0.90 -10.30 -5.96
C GLN A 119 -0.05 -9.51 -4.96
N LEU A 120 1.20 -9.17 -5.30
CA LEU A 120 2.04 -8.34 -4.43
C LEU A 120 1.43 -6.95 -4.20
N ALA A 121 0.92 -6.33 -5.26
CA ALA A 121 0.21 -5.05 -5.16
C ALA A 121 -1.08 -5.15 -4.34
N GLU A 122 -1.91 -6.17 -4.58
CA GLU A 122 -3.11 -6.44 -3.78
C GLU A 122 -2.76 -6.63 -2.31
N ASN A 123 -1.69 -7.38 -2.02
CA ASN A 123 -1.25 -7.63 -0.65
C ASN A 123 -0.79 -6.36 0.05
N MET A 124 0.00 -5.51 -0.62
CA MET A 124 0.37 -4.20 -0.06
C MET A 124 -0.85 -3.31 0.18
N VAL A 125 -1.82 -3.25 -0.74
CA VAL A 125 -3.07 -2.51 -0.54
C VAL A 125 -3.85 -3.06 0.65
N HIS A 126 -3.95 -4.39 0.78
CA HIS A 126 -4.62 -5.02 1.91
C HIS A 126 -3.92 -4.66 3.23
N HIS A 127 -2.60 -4.82 3.27
CA HIS A 127 -1.87 -4.65 4.52
C HIS A 127 -1.78 -3.20 4.97
N TYR A 128 -1.36 -2.30 4.10
CA TYR A 128 -1.14 -0.91 4.44
C TYR A 128 -2.43 -0.09 4.51
N SER A 129 -3.48 -0.44 3.74
CA SER A 129 -4.73 0.34 3.73
C SER A 129 -5.87 -0.29 4.54
N LYS A 130 -5.93 -1.63 4.71
CA LYS A 130 -7.09 -2.31 5.34
C LYS A 130 -6.83 -2.77 6.78
N PHE A 131 -5.61 -3.06 7.20
CA PHE A 131 -5.30 -3.26 8.63
C PHE A 131 -5.27 -1.92 9.37
N ARG A 132 -6.41 -1.23 9.40
CA ARG A 132 -6.70 -0.18 10.39
C ARG A 132 -6.55 -0.82 11.78
N GLY A 133 -5.46 -0.53 12.49
CA GLY A 133 -5.32 -0.88 13.91
C GLY A 133 -4.93 -2.31 14.28
N ASN A 134 -4.46 -3.14 13.33
CA ASN A 134 -3.92 -4.47 13.69
C ASN A 134 -2.40 -4.60 13.47
N ILE A 135 -1.78 -3.64 12.78
CA ILE A 135 -0.32 -3.55 12.69
C ILE A 135 0.16 -2.51 13.68
N TYR A 136 1.01 -3.00 14.57
CA TYR A 136 1.76 -2.25 15.54
C TYR A 136 2.31 -0.94 14.91
N GLU A 137 1.98 0.19 15.53
CA GLU A 137 2.72 1.46 15.37
C GLU A 137 2.55 2.29 14.08
N GLN A 138 1.71 1.93 13.09
CA GLN A 138 1.55 2.79 11.87
C GLN A 138 0.10 3.10 11.41
N TYR A 139 -0.18 4.39 11.14
CA TYR A 139 -1.43 4.88 10.55
C TYR A 139 -1.64 4.29 9.14
N PRO A 140 -2.88 3.97 8.71
CA PRO A 140 -3.12 3.38 7.39
C PRO A 140 -2.61 4.27 6.24
N VAL A 141 -1.82 3.67 5.36
CA VAL A 141 -1.16 4.34 4.24
C VAL A 141 -2.01 4.21 2.97
N VAL A 142 -2.18 5.32 2.26
CA VAL A 142 -2.81 5.31 0.92
C VAL A 142 -1.89 4.58 -0.04
N VAL A 143 -2.32 3.42 -0.55
CA VAL A 143 -1.57 2.65 -1.53
C VAL A 143 -2.15 2.80 -2.93
N GLY A 144 -1.37 3.43 -3.81
CA GLY A 144 -1.59 3.47 -5.24
C GLY A 144 -0.78 2.41 -5.98
N TYR A 145 -1.28 1.98 -7.13
CA TYR A 145 -0.57 1.00 -7.96
C TYR A 145 -0.95 1.15 -9.44
N GLY A 146 -0.12 0.59 -10.31
CA GLY A 146 -0.47 0.42 -11.71
C GLY A 146 0.62 -0.21 -12.54
N VAL A 147 0.24 -0.51 -13.78
CA VAL A 147 1.11 -1.18 -14.75
C VAL A 147 1.35 -0.28 -15.96
N GLY A 148 2.58 -0.26 -16.46
CA GLY A 148 2.96 0.45 -17.68
C GLY A 148 3.23 -0.54 -18.80
N LEU A 149 2.39 -0.54 -19.83
CA LEU A 149 2.52 -1.39 -21.02
C LEU A 149 2.02 -0.68 -22.29
N PRO A 150 2.41 -1.13 -23.50
CA PRO A 150 1.84 -0.64 -24.74
C PRO A 150 0.38 -1.02 -24.89
N THR A 151 -0.41 -0.17 -25.54
CA THR A 151 -1.84 -0.42 -25.79
C THR A 151 -2.09 -1.78 -26.50
N SER A 152 -1.14 -2.25 -27.31
CA SER A 152 -1.22 -3.56 -27.98
C SER A 152 -1.23 -4.77 -27.05
N TYR A 153 -0.86 -4.60 -25.78
CA TYR A 153 -0.84 -5.67 -24.77
C TYR A 153 -2.04 -5.62 -23.81
N LEU A 154 -2.97 -4.68 -23.99
CA LEU A 154 -4.20 -4.63 -23.21
C LEU A 154 -4.99 -5.94 -23.28
N PRO A 155 -5.20 -6.58 -24.45
CA PRO A 155 -5.97 -7.83 -24.51
C PRO A 155 -5.38 -8.94 -23.63
N GLN A 156 -4.05 -9.04 -23.57
CA GLN A 156 -3.37 -10.03 -22.72
C GLN A 156 -3.56 -9.72 -21.23
N LEU A 157 -3.56 -8.44 -20.84
CA LEU A 157 -3.86 -8.06 -19.45
C LEU A 157 -5.33 -8.32 -19.11
N GLU A 158 -6.26 -8.03 -20.02
CA GLU A 158 -7.68 -8.31 -19.88
C GLU A 158 -7.96 -9.83 -19.81
N ASP A 159 -7.19 -10.65 -20.52
CA ASP A 159 -7.26 -12.12 -20.41
C ASP A 159 -6.83 -12.62 -19.02
N VAL A 160 -5.86 -11.93 -18.39
CA VAL A 160 -5.42 -12.22 -17.02
C VAL A 160 -6.46 -11.73 -16.00
N MET A 161 -6.85 -10.45 -16.07
CA MET A 161 -7.65 -9.80 -15.01
C MET A 161 -9.16 -9.91 -15.19
N GLY A 162 -9.64 -10.13 -16.41
CA GLY A 162 -10.98 -9.73 -16.83
C GLY A 162 -10.98 -8.26 -17.28
N ALA A 163 -11.63 -7.97 -18.40
CA ALA A 163 -11.66 -6.63 -18.97
C ALA A 163 -12.32 -5.60 -18.03
N GLU A 164 -13.29 -6.04 -17.23
CA GLU A 164 -13.96 -5.26 -16.18
C GLU A 164 -13.00 -4.78 -15.07
N ASN A 165 -11.89 -5.48 -14.87
CA ASN A 165 -10.88 -5.18 -13.85
C ASN A 165 -9.67 -4.43 -14.42
N VAL A 166 -9.75 -3.96 -15.67
CA VAL A 166 -8.69 -3.17 -16.31
C VAL A 166 -9.20 -1.75 -16.54
N MET A 167 -8.46 -0.77 -16.04
CA MET A 167 -8.82 0.64 -16.15
C MET A 167 -7.71 1.44 -16.81
N ILE A 168 -7.98 2.13 -17.91
CA ILE A 168 -6.99 3.01 -18.54
C ILE A 168 -6.78 4.26 -17.68
N ALA A 169 -5.56 4.48 -17.23
CA ALA A 169 -5.20 5.66 -16.45
C ALA A 169 -5.16 6.91 -17.33
N GLY A 170 -5.66 8.03 -16.81
CA GLY A 170 -5.69 9.30 -17.53
C GLY A 170 -6.25 10.42 -16.66
N GLU A 171 -6.27 11.63 -17.22
CA GLU A 171 -6.86 12.79 -16.57
C GLU A 171 -8.37 12.59 -16.33
N GLY A 172 -8.85 12.98 -15.15
CA GLY A 172 -10.27 12.86 -14.76
C GLY A 172 -10.72 11.44 -14.39
N VAL A 173 -9.82 10.46 -14.39
CA VAL A 173 -10.13 9.09 -13.96
C VAL A 173 -10.10 8.99 -12.44
N ARG A 174 -11.10 8.31 -11.85
CA ARG A 174 -11.14 7.98 -10.43
C ARG A 174 -10.43 6.66 -10.19
N TYR A 175 -9.36 6.68 -9.41
CA TYR A 175 -8.52 5.52 -9.12
C TYR A 175 -9.08 4.70 -7.95
N PRO A 176 -8.69 3.42 -7.83
CA PRO A 176 -9.11 2.56 -6.71
C PRO A 176 -8.80 3.11 -5.31
N TRP A 177 -7.84 4.03 -5.19
CA TRP A 177 -7.44 4.69 -3.94
C TRP A 177 -7.90 6.16 -3.84
N SER A 178 -8.58 6.72 -4.86
CA SER A 178 -8.90 8.16 -4.90
C SER A 178 -9.67 8.63 -3.67
N ASP A 179 -10.65 7.86 -3.21
CA ASP A 179 -11.48 8.24 -2.06
C ASP A 179 -10.67 8.29 -0.77
N PHE A 180 -9.73 7.36 -0.65
CA PHE A 180 -8.84 7.30 0.50
C PHE A 180 -7.77 8.40 0.44
N GLU A 181 -7.25 8.72 -0.74
CA GLU A 181 -6.37 9.86 -0.96
C GLU A 181 -7.06 11.20 -0.61
N GLU A 182 -8.32 11.38 -1.02
CA GLU A 182 -9.12 12.57 -0.68
C GLU A 182 -9.40 12.68 0.81
N GLU A 183 -9.77 11.57 1.46
CA GLU A 183 -9.98 11.50 2.90
C GLU A 183 -8.70 11.84 3.68
N GLN A 184 -7.57 11.22 3.30
CA GLN A 184 -6.29 11.47 3.93
C GLN A 184 -5.89 12.94 3.78
N ARG A 185 -6.01 13.54 2.59
CA ARG A 185 -5.68 14.97 2.41
C ARG A 185 -6.58 15.90 3.21
N ARG A 186 -7.87 15.60 3.31
CA ARG A 186 -8.82 16.42 4.07
C ARG A 186 -8.48 16.41 5.55
N ASN A 187 -8.13 15.24 6.08
CA ASN A 187 -7.91 15.05 7.51
C ASN A 187 -6.45 15.30 7.91
N PHE A 188 -5.50 15.13 7.00
CA PHE A 188 -4.05 15.10 7.25
C PHE A 188 -3.29 15.64 6.03
N PRO A 189 -3.37 16.95 5.74
CA PRO A 189 -2.82 17.54 4.51
C PRO A 189 -1.28 17.47 4.44
N ASN A 190 -0.61 17.29 5.58
CA ASN A 190 0.85 17.16 5.67
C ASN A 190 1.30 15.69 5.79
N GLY A 191 0.43 14.74 5.46
CA GLY A 191 0.68 13.30 5.54
C GLY A 191 0.09 12.68 6.80
N ALA A 192 -0.03 11.36 6.80
CA ALA A 192 -0.54 10.56 7.91
C ALA A 192 0.09 10.98 9.26
N PRO A 193 -0.73 11.10 10.32
CA PRO A 193 -0.27 11.53 11.63
C PRO A 193 0.59 10.44 12.28
N ASP A 194 1.34 10.84 13.30
CA ASP A 194 1.95 9.87 14.19
C ASP A 194 0.90 9.09 15.00
N PRO A 195 1.19 7.84 15.38
CA PRO A 195 0.39 7.13 16.37
C PRO A 195 0.26 7.95 17.65
N LEU A 196 -0.86 7.78 18.37
CA LEU A 196 -1.01 8.36 19.69
C LEU A 196 -0.27 7.49 20.71
N TYR A 197 0.54 8.12 21.54
CA TYR A 197 1.27 7.47 22.63
C TYR A 197 0.67 7.89 23.98
N ASP A 198 0.68 6.98 24.94
CA ASP A 198 0.36 7.26 26.34
C ASP A 198 1.52 8.00 27.04
N LYS A 199 1.31 8.30 28.33
CA LYS A 199 2.27 9.05 29.16
C LYS A 199 3.62 8.35 29.34
N ASP A 200 3.68 7.03 29.14
CA ASP A 200 4.87 6.20 29.31
C ASP A 200 5.58 5.97 27.95
N GLY A 201 5.08 6.61 26.88
CA GLY A 201 5.63 6.48 25.53
C GLY A 201 5.22 5.19 24.83
N ILE A 202 4.21 4.48 25.35
CA ILE A 202 3.65 3.26 24.74
C ILE A 202 2.50 3.67 23.82
N VAL A 203 2.40 3.06 22.64
CA VAL A 203 1.27 3.33 21.73
C VAL A 203 -0.05 3.03 22.46
N TYR A 204 -0.97 3.99 22.42
CA TYR A 204 -2.27 3.88 23.08
C TYR A 204 -3.01 2.60 22.61
N GLY A 205 -3.39 1.73 23.56
CA GLY A 205 -4.08 0.45 23.30
C GLY A 205 -3.19 -0.81 23.23
N PHE A 206 -1.93 -0.73 23.65
CA PHE A 206 -1.11 -1.92 23.95
C PHE A 206 -1.35 -2.42 25.38
N THR A 207 -2.05 -3.55 25.53
CA THR A 207 -1.92 -4.42 26.70
C THR A 207 -1.19 -5.69 26.28
N ILE A 208 -0.21 -6.14 27.07
CA ILE A 208 0.66 -7.32 26.81
C ILE A 208 -0.09 -8.64 27.10
N ASP A 209 -1.44 -8.62 27.12
CA ASP A 209 -2.26 -9.78 27.42
C ASP A 209 -3.23 -10.01 26.25
N ASP A 210 -3.03 -11.14 25.55
CA ASP A 210 -3.58 -11.52 24.23
C ASP A 210 -5.12 -11.62 24.15
N LYS A 211 -5.85 -11.05 25.12
CA LYS A 211 -7.32 -11.03 25.19
C LYS A 211 -7.93 -9.63 25.24
N ASP A 212 -7.16 -8.58 25.51
CA ASP A 212 -7.67 -7.20 25.66
C ASP A 212 -6.90 -6.16 24.82
N SER A 213 -5.96 -6.58 23.97
CA SER A 213 -5.15 -5.70 23.14
C SER A 213 -5.91 -5.29 21.87
N THR A 214 -6.52 -4.11 21.89
CA THR A 214 -6.86 -3.39 20.65
C THR A 214 -6.16 -2.04 20.69
N GLY A 215 -5.02 -1.97 20.01
CA GLY A 215 -4.36 -0.71 19.67
C GLY A 215 -5.25 0.08 18.72
N VAL A 216 -6.26 0.77 19.25
CA VAL A 216 -7.25 1.44 18.42
C VAL A 216 -6.68 2.79 17.98
N TYR A 217 -6.30 2.90 16.70
CA TYR A 217 -6.30 4.19 16.02
C TYR A 217 -7.65 4.84 16.23
N VAL A 218 -7.66 6.08 16.71
CA VAL A 218 -8.91 6.81 16.81
C VAL A 218 -9.24 7.29 15.41
N GLU A 219 -10.23 6.69 14.75
CA GLU A 219 -10.61 7.08 13.38
C GLU A 219 -10.98 8.57 13.26
N ASP A 220 -11.29 9.22 14.37
CA ASP A 220 -11.62 10.63 14.44
C ASP A 220 -10.35 11.50 14.33
N PRO A 221 -10.18 12.27 13.24
CA PRO A 221 -8.98 13.07 13.01
C PRO A 221 -8.82 14.21 14.01
N ARG A 222 -9.84 14.53 14.82
CA ARG A 222 -9.78 15.60 15.83
C ARG A 222 -8.84 15.28 16.99
N TYR A 223 -8.40 14.03 17.15
CA TYR A 223 -7.45 13.63 18.19
C TYR A 223 -5.99 13.96 17.85
N TYR A 224 -5.69 14.29 16.59
CA TYR A 224 -4.34 14.42 16.10
C TYR A 224 -3.97 15.89 15.86
N PRO A 225 -2.89 16.42 16.44
CA PRO A 225 -2.47 17.81 16.25
C PRO A 225 -2.10 18.14 14.80
N GLU A 226 -1.77 17.14 13.98
CA GLU A 226 -1.48 17.26 12.55
C GLU A 226 -2.74 17.51 11.70
N SER A 227 -3.93 17.28 12.26
CA SER A 227 -5.21 17.47 11.59
C SER A 227 -5.69 18.91 11.67
N PRO A 228 -6.24 19.50 10.59
CA PRO A 228 -6.89 20.80 10.64
C PRO A 228 -8.19 20.80 11.48
N LEU A 229 -8.67 19.62 11.85
CA LEU A 229 -9.85 19.43 12.71
C LEU A 229 -9.47 19.26 14.19
N TYR A 230 -8.19 19.32 14.55
CA TYR A 230 -7.70 19.07 15.90
C TYR A 230 -8.51 19.81 16.98
N ASP A 231 -8.99 19.06 17.97
CA ASP A 231 -9.72 19.56 19.13
C ASP A 231 -8.94 19.20 20.41
N PRO A 232 -8.23 20.16 21.03
CA PRO A 232 -7.42 19.88 22.21
C PRO A 232 -8.25 19.47 23.44
N GLU A 233 -9.51 19.90 23.55
CA GLU A 233 -10.38 19.48 24.65
C GLU A 233 -10.82 18.03 24.47
N LEU A 234 -11.13 17.62 23.24
CA LEU A 234 -11.43 16.23 22.91
C LEU A 234 -10.20 15.34 23.10
N ALA A 235 -9.04 15.76 22.58
CA ALA A 235 -7.78 15.03 22.71
C ALA A 235 -7.37 14.85 24.18
N SER A 236 -7.59 15.86 25.03
CA SER A 236 -7.31 15.76 26.47
C SER A 236 -8.18 14.72 27.20
N LYS A 237 -9.36 14.39 26.67
CA LYS A 237 -10.28 13.44 27.30
C LYS A 237 -9.86 11.99 27.09
N VAL A 238 -9.16 11.68 25.99
CA VAL A 238 -8.60 10.33 25.77
C VAL A 238 -7.53 9.98 26.81
N HIS A 239 -6.80 10.97 27.34
CA HIS A 239 -5.87 10.74 28.46
C HIS A 239 -6.56 10.42 29.80
N LEU A 240 -7.85 10.74 29.96
CA LEU A 240 -8.57 10.61 31.23
C LEU A 240 -9.41 9.32 31.35
N VAL A 241 -9.66 8.61 30.25
CA VAL A 241 -10.52 7.40 30.26
C VAL A 241 -9.88 6.20 31.01
N HIS A 242 -8.62 6.29 31.43
CA HIS A 242 -7.99 5.30 32.31
C HIS A 242 -7.39 5.86 33.61
N SER A 243 -7.62 7.14 33.95
CA SER A 243 -7.15 7.68 35.23
C SER A 243 -8.24 7.84 36.30
N GLU A 244 -9.52 7.67 35.96
CA GLU A 244 -10.61 7.78 36.94
C GLU A 244 -11.63 6.67 36.70
N ASP A 245 -11.40 5.51 37.31
CA ASP A 245 -12.42 4.61 37.89
C ASP A 245 -11.71 3.43 38.60
N VAL A 246 -10.74 3.75 39.45
CA VAL A 246 -10.28 2.84 40.52
C VAL A 246 -10.43 3.58 41.84
N ASP A 247 -11.65 4.03 42.12
CA ASP A 247 -12.07 4.26 43.49
C ASP A 247 -13.55 3.89 43.59
N ASP A 248 -13.79 2.61 43.86
CA ASP A 248 -14.89 2.22 44.73
C ASP A 248 -14.33 1.18 45.70
N THR A 249 -13.92 1.71 46.85
CA THR A 249 -13.75 1.01 48.12
C THR A 249 -14.96 0.15 48.48
N GLU A 250 -14.75 -1.16 48.70
CA GLU A 250 -15.02 -1.89 49.96
C GLU A 250 -14.41 -3.31 49.93
#